data_AF-A0A819XK26-F1
#
_entry.id   AF-A0A819XK26-F1
#
_cell.length_a   1.000
_cell.length_b   1.000
_cell.length_c   1.000
_cell.angle_alpha   90.00
_cell.angle_beta   90.00
_cell.angle_gamma   90.00
#
_symmetry.space_group_name_H-M   'P 1'
#
loop_
_entity.id
_entity.type
_entity.pdbx_description
1 polymer ?
#
loop_
_entity_poly.entity_id
_entity_poly.type
_entity_poly.pdbx_seq_one_letter_code
_entity_poly.pdbx_strand_id
1 'polypeptide(L)' 'MSTFRLATINVHLFNSPKNGKNNINDLISILKPLNLDLITVQEINNNDKWKTFCQHLSLPNFIYGQGDKAYL' A
#
# COMPACT_ATOMS: atom_id res chain seq x y z
N MET A 1 10.76 -23.80 10.04
CA MET A 1 9.64 -23.19 9.29
C MET A 1 9.82 -21.69 9.31
N SER A 2 9.77 -21.01 8.16
CA SER A 2 9.70 -19.53 8.15
C SER A 2 8.25 -19.09 8.28
N THR A 3 8.02 -17.97 8.96
CA THR A 3 6.71 -17.31 9.03
C THR A 3 6.55 -16.44 7.80
N PHE A 4 5.49 -16.67 7.01
CA PHE A 4 5.08 -15.80 5.92
C PHE A 4 4.02 -14.80 6.40
N ARG A 5 4.20 -13.50 6.11
CA ARG A 5 3.36 -12.40 6.61
C ARG A 5 2.70 -11.67 5.45
N LEU A 6 1.37 -11.61 5.50
CA LEU A 6 0.51 -10.96 4.53
C LEU A 6 -0.33 -9.88 5.19
N ALA A 7 -0.51 -8.76 4.51
CA ALA A 7 -1.52 -7.76 4.85
C ALA A 7 -2.39 -7.38 3.65
N THR A 8 -3.63 -6.99 3.93
CA THR A 8 -4.50 -6.29 2.99
C THR A 8 -4.95 -4.98 3.61
N ILE A 9 -4.85 -3.89 2.86
CA ILE A 9 -5.21 -2.56 3.35
C ILE A 9 -5.94 -1.76 2.27
N ASN A 10 -6.83 -0.88 2.72
CA ASN A 10 -7.36 0.20 1.93
C ASN A 10 -6.67 1.49 2.38
N VAL A 11 -5.98 2.18 1.45
CA VAL A 11 -5.19 3.38 1.78
C VAL A 11 -5.97 4.68 1.60
N HIS A 12 -7.22 4.59 1.13
CA HIS A 12 -8.08 5.73 0.88
C HIS A 12 -7.36 6.86 0.13
N LEU A 13 -6.82 6.55 -1.05
CA LEU A 13 -6.10 7.49 -1.91
C LEU A 13 -4.82 8.07 -1.27
N PHE A 14 -4.27 7.39 -0.26
CA PHE A 14 -3.22 7.89 0.63
C PHE A 14 -3.59 9.20 1.32
N ASN A 15 -4.86 9.36 1.69
CA ASN A 15 -5.38 10.50 2.41
C ASN A 15 -6.10 10.03 3.67
N SER A 16 -5.93 10.77 4.77
CA SER A 16 -6.67 10.53 6.00
C SER A 16 -8.14 10.91 5.82
N PRO A 17 -9.10 10.00 6.11
CA PRO A 17 -10.52 10.30 5.97
C PRO A 17 -11.00 11.47 6.85
N LYS A 18 -10.29 11.73 7.97
CA LYS A 18 -10.70 12.74 8.94
C LYS A 18 -10.43 14.18 8.47
N ASN A 19 -9.38 14.39 7.68
CA ASN A 19 -8.90 15.73 7.36
C ASN A 19 -8.33 15.88 5.94
N GLY A 20 -8.38 14.83 5.12
CA GLY A 20 -7.87 14.80 3.75
C GLY A 20 -6.34 14.91 3.61
N LYS A 21 -5.59 14.93 4.72
CA LYS A 21 -4.13 15.07 4.69
C LYS A 21 -3.48 13.77 4.24
N ASN A 22 -2.34 13.88 3.58
CA ASN A 22 -1.53 12.71 3.19
C ASN A 22 -1.17 11.87 4.43
N ASN A 23 -1.47 10.57 4.41
CA ASN A 23 -1.26 9.63 5.51
C ASN A 23 -0.16 8.58 5.23
N ILE A 24 0.62 8.73 4.15
CA ILE A 24 1.60 7.72 3.71
C ILE A 24 2.60 7.35 4.81
N ASN A 25 3.11 8.34 5.56
CA ASN A 25 4.08 8.14 6.63
C ASN A 25 3.47 7.39 7.82
N ASP A 26 2.21 7.68 8.15
CA ASP A 26 1.49 7.00 9.21
C ASP A 26 1.32 5.52 8.85
N LEU A 27 0.89 5.22 7.62
CA LEU A 27 0.74 3.86 7.11
C LEU A 27 2.09 3.11 7.11
N ILE A 28 3.18 3.76 6.67
CA ILE A 28 4.53 3.17 6.73
C ILE A 28 4.92 2.85 8.17
N SER A 29 4.64 3.75 9.12
CA SER A 29 5.00 3.55 10.53
C SER A 29 4.30 2.34 11.15
N ILE A 30 3.07 2.03 10.71
CA ILE A 30 2.29 0.88 11.15
C ILE A 30 2.81 -0.42 10.53
N LEU A 31 3.13 -0.40 9.23
CA LEU A 31 3.37 -1.62 8.45
C LEU A 31 4.85 -2.04 8.45
N LYS A 32 5.78 -1.09 8.51
CA LYS A 32 7.22 -1.37 8.48
C LYS A 32 7.68 -2.31 9.60
N PRO A 33 7.22 -2.18 10.86
CA PRO A 33 7.58 -3.11 11.93
C PRO A 33 7.04 -4.53 11.72
N LEU A 34 6.02 -4.73 10.87
CA LEU A 34 5.42 -6.03 10.64
C LEU A 34 6.28 -6.94 9.77
N ASN A 35 7.29 -6.39 9.07
CA ASN A 35 8.19 -7.14 8.18
C ASN A 35 7.42 -8.07 7.23
N LEU A 36 6.49 -7.47 6.46
CA LEU A 36 5.60 -8.17 5.55
C LEU A 36 6.38 -8.78 4.38
N ASP A 37 5.98 -9.97 3.96
CA ASP A 37 6.47 -10.61 2.73
C ASP A 37 5.61 -10.22 1.53
N LEU A 38 4.33 -9.92 1.76
CA LEU A 38 3.37 -9.51 0.73
C LEU A 38 2.35 -8.51 1.30
N ILE A 39 1.97 -7.53 0.47
CA ILE A 39 0.88 -6.60 0.76
C ILE A 39 -0.03 -6.44 -0.44
N THR A 40 -1.34 -6.41 -0.19
CA THR A 40 -2.35 -6.03 -1.16
C THR A 40 -2.97 -4.69 -0.75
N VAL A 41 -3.06 -3.75 -1.69
CA VAL A 41 -3.44 -2.36 -1.40
C VAL A 41 -4.56 -1.91 -2.33
N GLN A 42 -5.62 -1.35 -1.75
CA GLN A 42 -6.82 -0.88 -2.43
C GLN A 42 -6.94 0.65 -2.36
N GLU A 43 -7.70 1.23 -3.29
CA GLU A 43 -7.92 2.68 -3.42
C GLU A 43 -6.63 3.49 -3.62
N ILE A 44 -5.69 2.98 -4.42
CA ILE A 44 -4.55 3.78 -4.90
C ILE A 44 -5.01 4.59 -6.11
N ASN A 45 -4.85 5.91 -6.07
CA ASN A 45 -5.10 6.82 -7.21
C ASN A 45 -3.85 7.55 -7.71
N ASN A 46 -2.68 7.26 -7.14
CA ASN A 46 -1.44 7.95 -7.46
C ASN A 46 -0.28 6.95 -7.46
N ASN A 47 0.29 6.71 -8.64
CA ASN A 47 1.36 5.73 -8.85
C ASN A 47 2.69 6.14 -8.19
N ASP A 48 2.99 7.43 -8.14
CA ASP A 48 4.22 7.91 -7.51
C ASP A 48 4.17 7.69 -6.00
N LYS A 49 3.03 8.01 -5.37
CA LYS A 49 2.81 7.71 -3.94
C LYS A 49 2.90 6.21 -3.66
N TRP A 50 2.33 5.37 -4.53
CA TRP A 50 2.43 3.91 -4.40
C TRP A 50 3.88 3.43 -4.47
N LYS A 51 4.66 3.90 -5.45
CA LYS A 51 6.08 3.56 -5.58
C LYS A 51 6.87 3.98 -4.34
N THR A 52 6.68 5.20 -3.85
CA THR A 52 7.32 5.68 -2.62
C THR A 52 6.94 4.81 -1.43
N PHE A 53 5.66 4.43 -1.31
CA PHE A 53 5.17 3.57 -0.23
C PHE A 53 5.84 2.20 -0.24
N CYS A 54 5.90 1.51 -1.39
CA CYS A 54 6.57 0.21 -1.52
C CYS A 54 8.07 0.28 -1.19
N GLN A 55 8.76 1.33 -1.66
CA GLN A 55 10.18 1.53 -1.39
C GLN A 55 10.47 1.64 0.12
N HIS A 56 9.61 2.35 0.87
CA HIS A 56 9.78 2.50 2.32
C HIS A 56 9.50 1.22 3.12
N LEU A 57 8.67 0.33 2.57
CA LEU A 57 8.36 -0.98 3.15
C LEU A 57 9.36 -2.08 2.74
N SER A 58 10.42 -1.73 1.98
CA SER A 58 11.39 -2.69 1.46
C SER A 58 10.75 -3.82 0.63
N LEU A 59 9.68 -3.49 -0.11
CA LEU A 59 8.98 -4.41 -1.02
C LEU A 59 9.44 -4.10 -2.47
N PRO A 60 10.50 -4.78 -2.97
CA PRO A 60 11.15 -4.41 -4.23
C PRO A 60 10.30 -4.72 -5.47
N ASN A 61 9.39 -5.69 -5.35
CA ASN A 61 8.51 -6.11 -6.43
C ASN A 61 7.09 -5.63 -6.12
N PHE A 62 6.56 -4.77 -6.98
CA PHE A 62 5.18 -4.32 -6.89
C PHE A 62 4.59 -4.19 -8.28
N ILE A 63 3.31 -4.54 -8.40
CA ILE A 63 2.51 -4.37 -9.60
C ILE A 63 1.36 -3.45 -9.24
N TYR A 64 1.17 -2.40 -10.03
CA TYR A 64 -0.04 -1.59 -9.97
C TYR A 64 -0.98 -2.04 -11.07
N GLY A 65 -2.09 -2.67 -10.67
CA GLY A 65 -3.20 -2.92 -11.57
C GLY A 65 -4.12 -1.70 -11.55
N GLN A 66 -4.00 -0.81 -12.54
CA GLN A 66 -5.13 0.04 -12.87
C GLN A 66 -6.21 -0.93 -13.38
N GLY A 67 -7.41 -0.89 -12.82
CA GLY A 67 -8.53 -1.67 -13.33
C GLY A 67 -8.92 -1.16 -14.72
N ASP A 68 -8.10 -1.46 -15.73
CA ASP A 68 -8.40 -1.16 -17.12
C ASP A 68 -9.50 -2.12 -17.55
N LYS A 69 -10.73 -1.67 -17.34
CA LYS A 69 -11.99 -2.32 -17.71
C LYS A 69 -12.14 -3.73 -17.11
N ALA A 70 -12.73 -3.78 -15.93
CA ALA A 70 -13.56 -4.93 -15.59
C ALA A 70 -14.68 -5.00 -16.64
N TYR A 71 -14.50 -5.83 -17.67
CA TYR A 71 -15.59 -6.29 -18.51
C TYR A 71 -16.48 -7.18 -17.62
N LEU A 72 -17.42 -6.55 -16.92
CA LEU A 72 -18.63 -7.20 -16.43
C LEU A 72 -19.70 -7.05 -17.50
#